data_AF-A0A2W6DPT2-F1
#
_entry.id   AF-A0A2W6DPT2-F1
#
_cell.length_a   1.000
_cell.length_b   1.000
_cell.length_c   1.000
_cell.angle_alpha   90.00
_cell.angle_beta   90.00
_cell.angle_gamma   90.00
#
_symmetry.space_group_name_H-M   'P 1'
#
loop_
_entity.id
_entity.type
_entity.pdbx_description
1 polymer ?
#
loop_
_entity_poly.entity_id
_entity_poly.type
_entity_poly.pdbx_seq_one_letter_code
_entity_poly.pdbx_strand_id
1 'polypeptide(L)' 'DTIYGETTVLGKTPSKSRTDRGIVSVETIGYKQDGTLVCIFRRKVMVPTKEYIDARGGEQPGRPDPTPTAT' A
#
# COMPACT_ATOMS: atom_id res chain seq x y z
N ASP A 1 -2.89 -23.81 0.49
CA ASP A 1 -1.94 -22.96 -0.26
C ASP A 1 -1.60 -21.72 0.53
N THR A 2 -0.33 -21.34 0.51
CA THR A 2 0.16 -20.08 1.06
C THR A 2 0.39 -19.12 -0.09
N ILE A 3 -0.17 -17.92 0.00
CA ILE A 3 -0.04 -16.89 -1.05
C ILE A 3 0.86 -15.77 -0.54
N TYR A 4 1.90 -15.46 -1.30
CA TYR A 4 2.75 -14.30 -1.12
C TYR A 4 2.34 -13.20 -2.09
N GLY A 5 2.51 -11.95 -1.68
CA GLY A 5 2.21 -10.77 -2.50
C GLY A 5 3.41 -9.84 -2.57
N GLU A 6 3.88 -9.54 -3.77
CA GLU A 6 4.93 -8.55 -4.03
C GLU A 6 4.31 -7.36 -4.75
N THR A 7 4.62 -6.13 -4.32
CA THR A 7 4.06 -4.91 -4.91
C THR A 7 5.16 -3.99 -5.39
N THR A 8 5.10 -3.65 -6.68
CA THR A 8 6.01 -2.70 -7.33
C THR A 8 5.31 -1.36 -7.52
N VAL A 9 5.97 -0.27 -7.11
CA VAL A 9 5.50 1.09 -7.37
C VAL A 9 5.84 1.46 -8.81
N LEU A 10 4.80 1.73 -9.61
CA LEU A 10 4.95 2.10 -11.01
C LEU A 10 5.11 3.62 -11.20
N GLY A 11 4.55 4.42 -10.30
CA GLY A 11 4.63 5.87 -10.39
C GLY A 11 3.83 6.59 -9.34
N LYS A 12 4.09 7.90 -9.21
CA LYS A 12 3.42 8.81 -8.29
C LYS A 12 2.97 10.08 -9.01
N THR A 13 1.79 10.58 -8.67
CA THR A 13 1.23 11.82 -9.24
C THR A 13 0.56 12.63 -8.14
N PRO A 14 0.92 13.91 -7.94
CA PRO A 14 0.22 14.79 -7.00
C PRO A 14 -1.27 14.91 -7.34
N SER A 15 -2.14 14.98 -6.34
CA SER A 15 -3.57 15.22 -6.59
C SER A 15 -3.78 16.64 -7.07
N LYS A 16 -4.61 16.80 -8.11
CA LYS A 16 -4.94 18.12 -8.68
C LYS A 16 -5.87 18.94 -7.78
N SER A 17 -6.71 18.28 -6.99
CA SER A 17 -7.76 18.93 -6.18
C SER A 17 -7.45 18.96 -4.68
N ARG A 18 -6.48 18.17 -4.21
CA ARG A 18 -6.13 18.02 -2.80
C ARG A 18 -4.62 18.09 -2.63
N THR A 19 -4.12 19.20 -2.13
CA THR A 19 -2.67 19.42 -1.97
C THR A 19 -2.02 18.52 -0.92
N ASP A 20 -2.83 17.92 -0.05
CA ASP A 20 -2.37 17.08 1.05
C ASP A 20 -2.09 15.61 0.69
N ARG A 21 -2.31 15.20 -0.57
CA ARG A 21 -2.18 13.79 -0.97
C ARG A 21 -1.85 13.62 -2.45
N GLY A 22 -1.34 12.45 -2.80
CA GLY A 22 -1.07 12.03 -4.18
C GLY A 22 -1.66 10.65 -4.49
N ILE A 23 -1.66 10.30 -5.77
CA ILE A 23 -1.98 8.97 -6.26
C ILE A 23 -0.67 8.22 -6.50
N VAL A 24 -0.55 7.02 -5.95
CA VAL A 24 0.51 6.06 -6.26
C VAL A 24 -0.09 4.91 -7.06
N SER A 25 0.45 4.65 -8.25
CA SER A 25 0.06 3.50 -9.07
C SER A 25 0.97 2.34 -8.74
N VAL A 26 0.37 1.18 -8.45
CA VAL A 26 1.11 -0.03 -8.06
C VAL A 26 0.64 -1.22 -8.86
N GLU A 27 1.56 -2.15 -9.08
CA GLU A 27 1.28 -3.51 -9.54
C GLU A 27 1.60 -4.48 -8.42
N THR A 28 0.68 -5.40 -8.16
CA THR A 28 0.89 -6.47 -7.18
C THR A 28 0.82 -7.81 -7.89
N ILE A 29 1.84 -8.63 -7.68
CA ILE A 29 1.86 -10.05 -8.09
C ILE A 29 1.57 -10.94 -6.88
N GLY A 30 0.67 -11.91 -7.05
CA GLY A 30 0.38 -12.94 -6.07
C GLY A 30 0.89 -14.29 -6.56
N TYR A 31 1.66 -15.00 -5.74
CA TYR A 31 2.24 -16.31 -6.07
C TYR A 31 2.17 -17.30 -4.90
N LYS A 32 2.14 -18.60 -5.21
CA LYS A 32 2.15 -19.69 -4.22
C LYS A 32 3.56 -19.94 -3.66
N GLN A 33 3.67 -20.78 -2.63
CA GLN A 33 4.98 -21.17 -2.06
C GLN A 33 5.95 -21.85 -3.05
N ASP A 34 5.44 -22.38 -4.17
CA ASP A 34 6.24 -22.99 -5.23
C ASP A 34 6.58 -22.02 -6.39
N GLY A 35 6.18 -20.75 -6.27
CA GLY A 35 6.38 -19.72 -7.30
C GLY A 35 5.28 -19.64 -8.35
N THR A 36 4.25 -20.50 -8.30
CA THR A 36 3.14 -20.44 -9.25
C THR A 36 2.40 -19.11 -9.13
N LEU A 37 2.35 -18.33 -10.21
CA LEU A 37 1.57 -17.10 -10.29
C LEU A 37 0.07 -17.39 -10.19
N VAL A 38 -0.62 -16.66 -9.32
CA VAL A 38 -2.06 -16.78 -9.10
C VAL A 38 -2.79 -15.54 -9.60
N CYS A 39 -2.22 -14.35 -9.42
CA CYS A 39 -2.82 -13.12 -9.91
C CYS A 39 -1.79 -12.01 -10.16
N ILE A 40 -2.15 -11.10 -11.06
CA ILE A 40 -1.47 -9.82 -11.25
C ILE A 40 -2.58 -8.77 -11.34
N PHE A 41 -2.47 -7.71 -10.55
CA PHE A 41 -3.41 -6.60 -10.65
C PHE A 41 -2.73 -5.26 -10.43
N ARG A 42 -3.32 -4.23 -11.06
CA ARG A 42 -2.89 -2.83 -10.90
C ARG A 42 -3.96 -2.05 -10.18
N ARG A 43 -3.56 -1.24 -9.20
CA ARG A 43 -4.47 -0.34 -8.49
C ARG A 43 -3.82 1.02 -8.26
N LYS A 44 -4.67 2.01 -8.01
CA LYS A 44 -4.28 3.36 -7.61
C LYS A 44 -4.61 3.52 -6.13
N VAL A 45 -3.62 3.91 -5.33
CA VAL A 45 -3.80 4.19 -3.90
C VAL A 45 -3.58 5.67 -3.63
N MET A 46 -4.40 6.24 -2.76
CA MET A 46 -4.30 7.64 -2.35
C MET A 46 -3.46 7.72 -1.08
N VAL A 47 -2.34 8.44 -1.13
CA VAL A 47 -1.34 8.49 -0.06
C VAL A 47 -1.13 9.94 0.37
N PRO A 48 -1.13 10.28 1.67
CA PRO A 48 -0.80 11.62 2.14
C PRO A 48 0.62 12.04 1.73
N THR A 49 0.84 13.35 1.57
CA THR A 49 2.21 13.85 1.35
C THR A 49 3.00 13.86 2.67
N LYS A 50 4.33 13.96 2.54
CA LYS A 50 5.21 14.07 3.70
C LYS A 50 4.88 15.30 4.56
N GLU A 51 4.66 16.44 3.92
CA GLU A 51 4.33 17.71 4.60
C GLU A 51 3.04 17.60 5.41
N TYR A 52 2.03 16.90 4.88
CA TYR A 52 0.77 16.66 5.59
C TYR A 52 0.95 15.79 6.84
N ILE A 53 1.80 14.76 6.75
CA ILE A 53 2.10 13.85 7.86
C ILE A 53 2.91 14.57 8.93
N ASP A 54 3.96 15.29 8.52
CA ASP A 54 4.83 16.04 9.43
C ASP A 54 4.00 17.07 10.24
N ALA A 55 3.03 17.74 9.61
CA ALA A 55 2.11 18.67 10.28
C ALA A 55 1.13 18.02 11.29
N ARG A 56 1.00 16.68 11.31
CA ARG A 56 0.04 15.93 12.13
C ARG A 56 0.70 14.99 13.16
N GLY A 57 1.99 15.19 13.45
CA GLY A 57 2.71 14.39 14.44
C GLY A 57 3.58 13.28 13.83
N GLY A 58 3.86 13.34 12.53
CA GLY A 58 4.98 12.63 11.89
C GLY A 58 4.73 11.17 11.54
N GLU A 59 3.81 10.48 12.22
CA GLU A 59 3.44 9.10 11.87
C GLU A 59 2.04 9.02 11.26
N GLN A 60 1.97 8.37 10.10
CA GLN A 60 0.69 7.91 9.57
C GLN A 60 0.22 6.75 10.45
N PRO A 61 -1.04 6.71 10.91
CA PRO A 61 -1.55 5.57 11.66
C PRO A 61 -1.34 4.31 10.82
N GLY A 62 -0.45 3.45 11.31
CA GLY A 62 -0.12 2.19 10.69
C GLY A 62 -1.32 1.25 10.70
N ARG A 63 -1.13 0.06 10.11
CA ARG A 63 -2.06 -1.04 10.35
C ARG A 63 -2.11 -1.27 11.88
N PRO A 64 -3.29 -1.45 12.49
CA PRO A 64 -3.39 -1.85 13.90
C PRO A 64 -2.55 -3.10 14.15
N ASP A 65 -1.93 -3.19 15.33
CA ASP A 65 -1.20 -4.38 15.71
C ASP A 65 -2.16 -5.59 15.72
N PRO A 66 -1.78 -6.71 15.08
CA PRO A 66 -2.61 -7.90 15.08
C PRO A 66 -2.70 -8.42 16.52
N THR A 67 -3.92 -8.45 17.08
CA THR A 67 -4.17 -9.08 18.38
C THR A 67 -4.24 -10.59 18.19
N PRO A 68 -3.50 -11.40 18.95
CA PRO A 68 -3.64 -12.85 18.92
C PRO A 68 -5.08 -13.24 19.29
N THR A 69 -5.68 -14.15 18.52
CA THR A 69 -6.96 -14.77 18.91
C THR A 69 -6.70 -15.64 20.14
N ALA A 70 -7.50 -15.47 21.20
CA ALA A 70 -7.46 -16.36 22.37
C ALA A 70 -7.68 -17.81 21.91
N THR A 71 -6.79 -18.71 22.34
CA THR A 71 -6.85 -20.16 22.07
C THR A 71 -7.95 -20.80 22.88
#